data_AF-A0A0J6H527-F1
#
_entry.id   AF-A0A0J6H527-F1
#
_cell.length_a   1.000
_cell.length_b   1.000
_cell.length_c   1.000
_cell.angle_alpha   90.00
_cell.angle_beta   90.00
_cell.angle_gamma   90.00
#
_symmetry.space_group_name_H-M   'P 1'
#
loop_
_entity.id
_entity.type
_entity.pdbx_description
1 polymer ?
#
loop_
_entity_poly.entity_id
_entity_poly.type
_entity_poly.pdbx_seq_one_letter_code
_entity_poly.pdbx_strand_id
1 'polypeptide(L)'
;MKNLHPDPPYEKPIPHPKNRFMALTSNCTDMPTLFVDTHAPLDILTDAASYRIRAVTQVLENLSMRGSVECDSMILSDFALLCAIPLRDGCDVLDVIGRRLRARPSE
;
A
#
# COMPACT_ATOMS: atom_id res chain seq x y z
N MET A 1 -33.64 -11.96 -19.30
CA MET A 1 -32.27 -11.43 -19.34
C MET A 1 -32.26 -10.10 -18.58
N LYS A 2 -31.48 -9.97 -17.50
CA LYS A 2 -31.35 -8.66 -16.83
C LYS A 2 -30.54 -7.75 -17.77
N ASN A 3 -31.07 -6.59 -18.12
CA ASN A 3 -30.33 -5.60 -18.88
C ASN A 3 -29.14 -5.15 -18.03
N LEU A 4 -27.92 -5.52 -18.43
CA LEU A 4 -26.71 -4.94 -17.85
C LEU A 4 -26.62 -3.50 -18.34
N HIS A 5 -26.65 -2.54 -17.42
CA HIS A 5 -26.27 -1.17 -17.71
C HIS A 5 -24.74 -1.11 -17.60
N PRO A 6 -24.01 -0.68 -18.64
CA PRO A 6 -22.57 -0.54 -18.55
C PRO A 6 -22.19 0.58 -17.57
N ASP A 7 -21.05 0.42 -16.90
CA ASP A 7 -20.51 1.45 -16.02
C ASP A 7 -20.21 2.75 -16.81
N PRO A 8 -20.35 3.93 -16.16
CA PRO A 8 -19.99 5.18 -16.80
C PRO A 8 -18.49 5.22 -17.13
N PRO A 9 -18.07 6.08 -18.09
CA PRO A 9 -16.66 6.28 -18.39
C PRO A 9 -15.85 6.66 -17.15
N TYR A 10 -14.64 6.12 -17.03
CA TYR A 10 -13.75 6.43 -15.91
C TYR A 10 -13.30 7.89 -15.94
N GLU A 11 -13.41 8.56 -14.78
CA GLU A 11 -12.85 9.88 -14.54
C GLU A 11 -11.60 9.78 -13.66
N LYS A 12 -10.47 10.27 -14.18
CA LYS A 12 -9.20 10.24 -13.45
C LYS A 12 -9.26 11.16 -12.23
N PRO A 13 -8.97 10.67 -11.01
CA PRO A 13 -8.99 11.49 -9.81
C PRO A 13 -7.89 12.54 -9.86
N ILE A 14 -8.17 13.71 -9.27
CA ILE A 14 -7.18 14.77 -9.08
C ILE A 14 -6.03 14.20 -8.23
N PRO A 15 -4.77 14.32 -8.67
CA PRO A 15 -3.63 13.80 -7.90
C PRO A 15 -3.37 14.56 -6.60
N HIS A 16 -2.84 13.85 -5.59
CA HIS A 16 -2.21 14.46 -4.42
C HIS A 16 -1.04 15.37 -4.87
N PRO A 17 -0.80 16.55 -4.26
CA PRO A 17 -1.38 17.07 -3.01
C PRO A 17 -2.69 17.85 -3.15
N LYS A 18 -3.23 18.01 -4.37
CA LYS A 18 -4.48 18.74 -4.60
C LYS A 18 -5.74 17.93 -4.21
N ASN A 19 -5.56 16.69 -3.73
CA ASN A 19 -6.60 15.79 -3.25
C ASN A 19 -6.21 15.19 -1.89
N ARG A 20 -7.21 14.97 -1.04
CA ARG A 20 -7.12 14.25 0.24
C ARG A 20 -6.63 12.81 0.05
N PHE A 21 -7.06 12.14 -1.02
CA PHE A 21 -6.68 10.77 -1.30
C PHE A 21 -5.44 10.71 -2.18
N MET A 22 -4.41 10.02 -1.71
CA MET A 22 -3.19 9.73 -2.46
C MET A 22 -3.24 8.29 -2.95
N ALA A 23 -3.12 8.07 -4.25
CA ALA A 23 -3.10 6.71 -4.80
C ALA A 23 -1.90 5.94 -4.26
N LEU A 24 -2.11 4.66 -3.91
CA LEU A 24 -1.01 3.76 -3.57
C LEU A 24 -0.17 3.47 -4.83
N THR A 25 1.14 3.38 -4.67
CA THR A 25 2.06 3.08 -5.77
C THR A 25 2.01 1.60 -6.17
N SER A 26 1.40 0.75 -5.34
CA SER A 26 1.19 -0.68 -5.56
C SER A 26 -0.02 -1.00 -6.45
N ASN A 27 -0.83 -0.01 -6.86
CA ASN A 27 -1.93 -0.22 -7.80
C ASN A 27 -1.43 -0.88 -9.09
N CYS A 28 -2.19 -1.85 -9.62
CA CYS A 28 -1.79 -2.65 -10.78
C CYS A 28 -2.11 -2.01 -12.14
N THR A 29 -2.83 -0.89 -12.16
CA THR A 29 -3.22 -0.17 -13.38
C THR A 29 -3.11 1.34 -13.21
N ASP A 30 -3.17 2.06 -14.32
CA ASP A 30 -3.21 3.54 -14.35
C ASP A 30 -4.52 4.14 -13.80
N MET A 31 -5.50 3.29 -13.50
CA MET A 31 -6.76 3.62 -12.84
C MET A 31 -6.65 3.18 -11.36
N PRO A 32 -6.12 4.02 -10.46
CA PRO A 32 -5.95 3.65 -9.07
C PRO A 32 -7.30 3.37 -8.41
N THR A 33 -7.37 2.26 -7.68
CA THR A 33 -8.56 1.86 -6.90
C THR A 33 -8.30 1.90 -5.40
N LEU A 34 -7.02 1.87 -4.99
CA LEU A 34 -6.61 1.92 -3.58
C LEU A 34 -5.85 3.21 -3.28
N PHE A 35 -6.19 3.82 -2.15
CA PHE A 35 -5.71 5.15 -1.76
C PHE A 35 -5.40 5.22 -0.26
N VAL A 36 -4.44 6.10 0.08
CA VAL A 36 -4.21 6.60 1.43
C VAL A 36 -5.07 7.84 1.66
N ASP A 37 -5.88 7.84 2.71
CA ASP A 37 -6.48 9.06 3.23
C ASP A 37 -5.42 9.88 3.98
N THR A 38 -4.85 10.88 3.30
CA THR A 38 -3.73 11.66 3.86
C THR A 38 -4.11 12.52 5.07
N HIS A 39 -5.41 12.70 5.33
CA HIS A 39 -5.94 13.50 6.43
C HIS A 39 -6.33 12.65 7.65
N ALA A 40 -6.27 11.32 7.59
CA ALA A 40 -6.50 10.46 8.74
C ALA A 40 -5.56 10.81 9.91
N PRO A 41 -5.93 10.59 11.19
CA PRO A 41 -5.05 10.89 12.33
C PRO A 41 -3.67 10.22 12.22
N LEU A 42 -2.61 10.87 12.73
CA LEU A 42 -1.23 10.38 12.57
C LEU A 42 -0.98 9.03 13.23
N ASP A 43 -1.58 8.80 14.39
CA ASP A 43 -1.61 7.53 15.10
C ASP A 43 -2.25 6.43 14.25
N ILE A 44 -3.41 6.71 13.63
CA ILE A 44 -4.10 5.77 12.74
C ILE A 44 -3.27 5.47 11.49
N LEU A 45 -2.63 6.47 10.89
CA LEU A 45 -1.70 6.25 9.76
C LEU A 45 -0.49 5.40 10.20
N THR A 46 0.04 5.66 11.39
CA THR A 46 1.19 4.93 11.95
C THR A 46 0.83 3.47 12.18
N ASP A 47 -0.35 3.20 12.74
CA ASP A 47 -0.87 1.85 12.94
C ASP A 47 -1.08 1.14 11.61
N ALA A 48 -1.64 1.83 10.62
CA ALA A 48 -1.88 1.27 9.29
C ALA A 48 -0.58 0.88 8.55
N ALA A 49 0.46 1.72 8.65
CA ALA A 49 1.79 1.42 8.11
C ALA A 49 2.45 0.26 8.88
N SER A 50 2.41 0.33 10.21
CA SER A 50 3.03 -0.67 11.09
C SER A 50 2.42 -2.05 10.91
N TYR A 51 1.10 -2.14 10.79
CA TYR A 51 0.39 -3.41 10.56
C TYR A 51 0.89 -4.12 9.30
N ARG A 52 0.99 -3.40 8.17
CA ARG A 52 1.45 -3.96 6.89
C ARG A 52 2.91 -4.39 6.94
N ILE A 53 3.79 -3.53 7.46
CA ILE A 53 5.22 -3.82 7.54
C ILE A 53 5.45 -5.03 8.44
N ARG A 54 4.82 -5.06 9.62
CA ARG A 54 4.97 -6.19 10.56
C ARG A 54 4.42 -7.49 10.01
N ALA A 55 3.32 -7.46 9.26
CA ALA A 55 2.80 -8.67 8.62
C ALA A 55 3.82 -9.28 7.65
N VAL A 56 4.48 -8.45 6.84
CA VAL A 56 5.53 -8.90 5.92
C VAL A 56 6.77 -9.36 6.69
N THR A 57 7.19 -8.62 7.71
CA THR A 57 8.31 -9.01 8.58
C THR A 57 8.09 -10.41 9.16
N GLN A 58 6.93 -10.68 9.74
CA GLN A 58 6.62 -11.97 10.34
C GLN A 58 6.70 -13.12 9.32
N VAL A 59 6.24 -12.87 8.09
CA VAL A 59 6.27 -13.82 6.99
C VAL A 59 7.71 -14.11 6.56
N LEU A 60 8.56 -13.09 6.41
CA LEU A 60 9.97 -13.23 6.04
C LEU A 60 10.81 -13.90 7.15
N GLU A 61 10.55 -13.59 8.41
CA GLU A 61 11.18 -14.24 9.56
C GLU A 61 10.82 -15.72 9.63
N ASN A 62 9.57 -16.08 9.39
CA ASN A 62 9.14 -17.47 9.37
C ASN A 62 9.79 -18.27 8.23
N LEU A 63 10.05 -17.62 7.09
CA LEU A 63 10.80 -18.24 5.99
C LEU A 63 12.28 -18.42 6.34
N SER A 64 12.91 -17.40 6.92
CA SER A 64 14.35 -17.47 7.23
C SER A 64 14.69 -18.54 8.28
N MET A 65 13.76 -18.87 9.17
CA MET A 65 13.92 -19.96 10.14
C MET A 65 13.81 -21.37 9.53
N ARG A 66 13.24 -21.52 8.32
CA ARG A 66 13.13 -22.82 7.64
C ARG A 66 14.38 -23.01 6.77
N GLY A 67 15.34 -23.77 7.28
CA GLY A 67 16.70 -23.95 6.72
C GLY A 67 16.81 -24.46 5.27
N SER A 68 15.71 -24.84 4.64
CA SER A 68 15.60 -24.99 3.19
C SER A 68 14.20 -24.58 2.73
N VAL A 69 14.12 -23.66 1.78
CA VAL A 69 12.91 -23.37 1.02
C VAL A 69 13.06 -24.10 -0.31
N GLU A 70 12.60 -25.35 -0.37
CA GLU A 70 12.42 -26.05 -1.66
C GLU A 70 11.19 -25.43 -2.34
N CYS A 71 11.39 -24.28 -2.98
CA CYS A 71 10.37 -23.65 -3.80
C CYS A 71 10.86 -23.55 -5.23
N ASP A 72 9.98 -23.91 -6.16
CA ASP A 72 10.15 -23.57 -7.57
C ASP A 72 10.33 -22.05 -7.70
N SER A 73 11.19 -21.62 -8.61
CA SER A 73 11.54 -20.21 -8.84
C SER A 73 10.30 -19.33 -9.09
N MET A 74 9.25 -19.89 -9.69
CA MET A 74 7.97 -19.25 -9.91
C MET A 74 7.26 -18.90 -8.58
N ILE A 75 7.29 -19.80 -7.60
CA ILE A 75 6.69 -19.62 -6.27
C ILE A 75 7.43 -18.52 -5.50
N LEU A 76 8.75 -18.44 -5.64
CA LEU A 76 9.54 -17.39 -4.98
C LEU A 76 9.22 -16.00 -5.54
N SER A 77 9.04 -15.89 -6.86
CA SER A 77 8.65 -14.62 -7.50
C SER A 77 7.26 -14.16 -7.06
N ASP A 78 6.28 -15.05 -7.06
CA ASP A 78 4.92 -14.73 -6.61
C ASP A 78 4.89 -14.34 -5.13
N PHE A 79 5.71 -15.01 -4.31
CA PHE A 79 5.86 -14.69 -2.91
C PHE A 79 6.53 -13.33 -2.69
N ALA A 80 7.59 -13.02 -3.44
CA ALA A 80 8.24 -11.72 -3.39
C ALA A 80 7.25 -10.60 -3.78
N LEU A 81 6.42 -10.83 -4.80
CA LEU A 81 5.36 -9.90 -5.19
C LEU A 81 4.31 -9.72 -4.10
N LEU A 82 3.90 -10.82 -3.45
CA LEU A 82 2.97 -10.83 -2.32
C LEU A 82 3.51 -10.00 -1.14
N CYS A 83 4.81 -10.04 -0.87
CA CYS A 83 5.44 -9.20 0.15
C CYS A 83 5.63 -7.75 -0.31
N ALA A 84 5.94 -7.52 -1.58
CA ALA A 84 6.24 -6.20 -2.12
C ALA A 84 5.02 -5.26 -2.07
N ILE A 85 3.82 -5.75 -2.35
CA ILE A 85 2.58 -4.94 -2.32
C ILE A 85 2.36 -4.29 -0.94
N PRO A 86 2.19 -5.05 0.17
CA PRO A 86 1.99 -4.46 1.50
C PRO A 86 3.20 -3.67 2.01
N LEU A 87 4.43 -4.02 1.62
CA LEU A 87 5.61 -3.18 1.94
C LEU A 87 5.52 -1.81 1.28
N ARG A 88 5.21 -1.77 -0.02
CA ARG A 88 5.05 -0.51 -0.77
C ARG A 88 3.91 0.31 -0.20
N ASP A 89 2.78 -0.33 0.12
CA ASP A 89 1.67 0.33 0.80
C ASP A 89 2.10 0.97 2.13
N GLY A 90 2.85 0.22 2.95
CA GLY A 90 3.39 0.72 4.20
C GLY A 90 4.32 1.92 3.99
N CYS A 91 5.21 1.86 3.00
CA CYS A 91 6.09 2.96 2.64
C CYS A 91 5.32 4.22 2.18
N ASP A 92 4.27 4.06 1.37
CA ASP A 92 3.44 5.19 0.92
C ASP A 92 2.76 5.88 2.12
N VAL A 93 2.29 5.11 3.10
CA VAL A 93 1.71 5.66 4.34
C VAL A 93 2.78 6.34 5.20
N LEU A 94 3.98 5.75 5.32
CA LEU A 94 5.12 6.37 6.04
C LEU A 94 5.56 7.69 5.40
N ASP A 95 5.52 7.80 4.07
CA ASP A 95 5.83 9.05 3.37
C ASP A 95 4.81 10.14 3.71
N VAL A 96 3.51 9.82 3.75
CA VAL A 96 2.46 10.75 4.20
C VAL A 96 2.73 11.22 5.63
N ILE A 97 3.05 10.30 6.55
CA ILE A 97 3.41 10.63 7.94
C ILE A 97 4.61 11.57 7.96
N GLY A 98 5.70 11.22 7.26
CA GLY A 98 6.93 12.00 7.21
C GLY A 98 6.71 13.42 6.66
N ARG A 99 5.92 13.58 5.60
CA ARG A 99 5.55 14.91 5.05
C ARG A 99 4.80 15.75 6.08
N ARG A 100 3.83 15.14 6.78
CA ARG A 100 3.03 15.85 7.80
C ARG A 100 3.86 16.25 9.01
N LEU A 101 4.77 15.38 9.46
CA LEU A 101 5.68 15.70 10.55
C LEU A 101 6.62 16.86 10.18
N ARG A 102 7.17 16.88 8.95
CA ARG A 102 8.01 17.98 8.45
C ARG A 102 7.25 19.30 8.28
N ALA A 103 5.96 19.25 7.99
CA ALA A 103 5.11 20.44 7.85
C ALA A 103 4.65 21.03 9.19
N ARG A 104 4.87 20.33 10.32
CA ARG A 104 4.57 20.89 11.64
C ARG A 104 5.58 22.00 11.95
N PRO A 105 5.13 23.16 12.46
CA PRO A 105 6.05 24.18 12.94
C PRO A 105 6.88 23.60 14.09
N SER A 106 8.16 23.93 14.12
CA SER A 106 9.01 23.69 15.30
C SER A 106 8.41 24.45 16.47
N GLU A 107 8.21 23.79 17.62
CA GLU A 107 7.92 24.46 18.88
C GLU A 107 9.09 25.33 19.34
#